data_AF-A0A2J6Q321-F1
#
_entry.id   AF-A0A2J6Q321-F1
#
_cell.length_a   1.000
_cell.length_b   1.000
_cell.length_c   1.000
_cell.angle_alpha   90.00
_cell.angle_beta   90.00
_cell.angle_gamma   90.00
#
_symmetry.space_group_name_H-M   'P 1'
#
loop_
_entity.id
_entity.type
_entity.pdbx_description
1 polymer ?
#
loop_
_entity_poly.entity_id
_entity_poly.type
_entity_poly.pdbx_seq_one_letter_code
_entity_poly.pdbx_strand_id
1 'polypeptide(L)'
;MASPPSPKPQSTMHKTTLAILAAYEHQSIDEIMSFRTPDCIQTILPSSLSRPEMSNTAYRTFFAATIPKIWNFRIKISEIIESPRSNKVVVLASSTADSKAGTGTYGQEYVLVFEFDESGENITKMVEWVDSVKAKEQAALLFG
;
A
#
# COMPACT_ATOMS: atom_id res chain seq x y z
N MET A 1 4.22 5.33 -41.80
CA MET A 1 4.32 4.89 -40.40
C MET A 1 2.98 5.15 -39.75
N ALA A 2 2.34 4.14 -39.15
CA ALA A 2 1.08 4.35 -38.43
C ALA A 2 1.37 5.08 -37.12
N SER A 3 0.54 6.06 -36.78
CA SER A 3 0.61 6.73 -35.48
C SER A 3 0.42 5.70 -34.35
N PRO A 4 1.13 5.84 -33.23
CA PRO A 4 0.92 4.96 -32.08
C PRO A 4 -0.54 5.08 -31.61
N PRO A 5 -1.16 3.97 -31.16
CA PRO A 5 -2.53 3.99 -30.68
C PRO A 5 -2.66 4.92 -29.48
N SER A 6 -3.78 5.65 -29.42
CA SER A 6 -4.12 6.51 -28.28
C SER A 6 -4.15 5.68 -26.98
N PRO A 7 -3.71 6.24 -25.84
CA PRO A 7 -3.80 5.55 -24.56
C PRO A 7 -5.25 5.16 -24.27
N LYS A 8 -5.45 3.93 -23.77
CA LYS A 8 -6.78 3.51 -23.30
C LYS A 8 -7.17 4.34 -22.08
N PRO A 9 -8.46 4.71 -21.93
CA PRO A 9 -8.92 5.35 -20.71
C PRO A 9 -8.66 4.47 -19.49
N GLN A 10 -8.18 5.06 -18.39
CA GLN A 10 -7.93 4.35 -17.14
C GLN A 10 -9.24 3.84 -16.52
N SER A 11 -9.20 2.61 -16.01
CA SER A 11 -10.34 2.00 -15.30
C SER A 11 -10.61 2.68 -13.95
N THR A 12 -11.76 2.39 -13.34
CA THR A 12 -12.06 2.83 -11.96
C THR A 12 -11.04 2.28 -10.98
N MET A 13 -10.74 0.97 -11.02
CA MET A 13 -9.74 0.34 -10.14
C MET A 13 -8.36 0.99 -10.26
N HIS A 14 -7.95 1.37 -11.48
CA HIS A 14 -6.69 2.07 -11.69
C HIS A 14 -6.66 3.40 -10.96
N LYS A 15 -7.71 4.22 -11.14
CA LYS A 15 -7.84 5.54 -10.50
C LYS A 15 -7.90 5.41 -8.99
N THR A 16 -8.69 4.47 -8.47
CA THR A 16 -8.78 4.19 -7.04
C THR A 16 -7.44 3.72 -6.48
N THR A 17 -6.71 2.86 -7.19
CA THR A 17 -5.35 2.43 -6.79
C THR A 17 -4.42 3.63 -6.64
N LEU A 18 -4.39 4.54 -7.62
CA LEU A 18 -3.57 5.75 -7.54
C LEU A 18 -3.99 6.64 -6.36
N ALA A 19 -5.29 6.77 -6.10
CA ALA A 19 -5.81 7.55 -4.97
C ALA A 19 -5.42 6.94 -3.61
N ILE A 20 -5.48 5.61 -3.47
CA ILE A 20 -5.01 4.90 -2.27
C ILE A 20 -3.52 5.16 -2.04
N LEU A 21 -2.69 5.06 -3.08
CA LEU A 21 -1.24 5.30 -2.97
C LEU A 21 -0.94 6.76 -2.59
N ALA A 22 -1.69 7.72 -3.14
CA ALA A 22 -1.58 9.12 -2.74
C ALA A 22 -1.97 9.34 -1.26
N ALA A 23 -3.03 8.68 -0.77
CA ALA A 23 -3.42 8.74 0.64
C ALA A 23 -2.32 8.22 1.58
N TYR A 24 -1.56 7.21 1.15
CA TYR A 24 -0.36 6.75 1.86
C TYR A 24 0.77 7.78 1.86
N GLU A 25 1.02 8.47 0.75
CA GLU A 25 2.01 9.57 0.71
C GLU A 25 1.62 10.77 1.58
N HIS A 26 0.32 11.06 1.68
CA HIS A 26 -0.21 12.04 2.63
C HIS A 26 -0.14 11.57 4.08
N GLN A 27 0.14 10.27 4.31
CA GLN A 27 0.13 9.62 5.61
C GLN A 27 -1.21 9.81 6.35
N SER A 28 -2.31 9.86 5.59
CA SER A 28 -3.67 10.17 6.07
C SER A 28 -4.46 8.89 6.28
N ILE A 29 -4.61 8.46 7.54
CA ILE A 29 -5.34 7.23 7.85
C ILE A 29 -6.81 7.31 7.44
N ASP A 30 -7.43 8.48 7.53
CA ASP A 30 -8.85 8.62 7.17
C ASP A 30 -9.08 8.57 5.66
N GLU A 31 -8.15 9.10 4.86
CA GLU A 31 -8.17 8.91 3.40
C GLU A 31 -7.94 7.44 3.04
N ILE A 32 -6.99 6.74 3.66
CA ILE A 32 -6.75 5.31 3.36
C ILE A 32 -8.01 4.49 3.68
N MET A 33 -8.69 4.81 4.78
CA MET A 33 -9.86 4.08 5.24
C MET A 33 -11.11 4.36 4.40
N SER A 34 -11.20 5.51 3.71
CA SER A 34 -12.36 5.82 2.86
C SER A 34 -12.45 4.92 1.63
N PHE A 35 -11.35 4.33 1.19
CA PHE A 35 -11.29 3.37 0.09
C PHE A 35 -11.48 1.92 0.54
N ARG A 36 -11.68 1.66 1.83
CA ARG A 36 -11.82 0.30 2.37
C ARG A 36 -13.28 0.01 2.65
N THR A 37 -13.74 -1.15 2.18
CA THR A 37 -15.03 -1.71 2.65
C THR A 37 -14.99 -1.95 4.17
N PRO A 38 -16.15 -1.97 4.87
CA PRO A 38 -16.20 -2.11 6.33
C PRO A 38 -15.48 -3.36 6.87
N ASP A 39 -15.49 -4.45 6.11
CA ASP A 39 -14.90 -5.75 6.42
C ASP A 39 -13.52 -5.98 5.77
N CYS A 40 -12.91 -4.93 5.20
CA CYS A 40 -11.62 -5.03 4.52
C CYS A 40 -10.50 -5.56 5.43
N ILE A 41 -9.75 -6.55 4.94
CA ILE A 41 -8.63 -7.16 5.64
C ILE A 41 -7.30 -6.77 5.02
N GLN A 42 -6.32 -6.41 5.86
CA GLN A 42 -4.92 -6.25 5.48
C GLN A 42 -4.11 -7.50 5.87
N THR A 43 -3.27 -7.98 4.97
CA THR A 43 -2.33 -9.07 5.24
C THR A 43 -0.92 -8.64 4.83
N ILE A 44 0.05 -8.78 5.73
CA ILE A 44 1.47 -8.53 5.42
C ILE A 44 2.18 -9.87 5.27
N LEU A 45 2.83 -10.06 4.13
CA LEU A 45 3.60 -11.22 3.72
C LEU A 45 5.07 -10.84 3.49
N PRO A 46 6.02 -11.80 3.48
CA PRO A 46 5.83 -13.25 3.60
C PRO A 46 5.43 -13.71 5.01
N SER A 47 4.86 -14.92 5.10
CA SER A 47 4.43 -15.54 6.37
C SER A 47 5.56 -15.71 7.39
N SER A 48 6.81 -15.73 6.95
CA SER A 48 8.00 -15.73 7.82
C SER A 48 8.12 -14.47 8.69
N LEU A 49 7.39 -13.39 8.38
CA LEU A 49 7.28 -12.20 9.24
C LEU A 49 6.27 -12.38 10.38
N SER A 50 5.49 -13.46 10.38
CA SER A 50 4.50 -13.79 11.43
C SER A 50 3.57 -12.62 11.78
N ARG A 51 3.15 -11.84 10.78
CA ARG A 51 2.22 -10.73 10.96
C ARG A 51 0.78 -11.25 10.95
N PRO A 52 -0.06 -10.87 11.92
CA PRO A 52 -1.47 -11.24 11.89
C PRO A 52 -2.17 -10.51 10.75
N GLU A 53 -3.28 -11.08 10.28
CA GLU A 53 -4.23 -10.33 9.48
C GLU A 53 -4.83 -9.21 10.33
N MET A 54 -5.08 -8.06 9.72
CA MET A 54 -5.60 -6.88 10.39
C MET A 54 -6.93 -6.47 9.78
N SER A 55 -7.96 -6.36 10.61
CA SER A 55 -9.17 -5.61 10.28
C SER A 55 -8.88 -4.12 10.14
N ASN A 56 -9.84 -3.34 9.64
CA ASN A 56 -9.75 -1.87 9.61
C ASN A 56 -9.37 -1.28 10.99
N THR A 57 -9.99 -1.77 12.07
CA THR A 57 -9.67 -1.30 13.43
C THR A 57 -8.24 -1.63 13.83
N ALA A 58 -7.81 -2.88 13.63
CA ALA A 58 -6.44 -3.29 13.97
C ALA A 58 -5.41 -2.53 13.12
N TYR A 59 -5.72 -2.28 11.85
CA TYR A 59 -4.83 -1.54 10.97
C TYR A 59 -4.71 -0.07 11.36
N ARG A 60 -5.81 0.60 11.75
CA ARG A 60 -5.76 1.96 12.30
C ARG A 60 -4.83 2.03 13.52
N THR A 61 -4.93 1.08 14.43
CA THR A 61 -4.04 1.00 15.60
C THR A 61 -2.58 0.81 15.18
N PHE A 62 -2.31 -0.11 14.25
CA PHE A 62 -0.96 -0.33 13.71
C PHE A 62 -0.37 0.92 13.05
N PHE A 63 -1.16 1.59 12.20
CA PHE A 63 -0.77 2.79 11.49
C PHE A 63 -0.43 3.92 12.47
N ALA A 64 -1.29 4.16 13.47
CA ALA A 64 -1.08 5.18 14.50
C ALA A 64 0.20 4.95 15.33
N ALA A 65 0.61 3.70 15.55
CA ALA A 65 1.84 3.37 16.27
C ALA A 65 3.13 3.54 15.43
N THR A 66 2.99 3.57 14.10
CA THR A 66 4.11 3.48 13.14
C THR A 66 4.36 4.82 12.45
N ILE A 67 3.33 5.41 11.89
CA ILE A 67 3.40 6.58 11.00
C ILE A 67 3.94 7.84 11.66
N PRO A 68 3.63 8.16 12.93
CA PRO A 68 4.19 9.35 13.58
C PRO A 68 5.72 9.38 13.65
N LYS A 69 6.39 8.24 13.45
CA LYS A 69 7.85 8.07 13.56
C LYS A 69 8.59 8.30 12.25
N ILE A 70 7.86 8.45 11.14
CA ILE A 70 8.43 8.75 9.83
C ILE A 70 7.78 9.98 9.23
N TRP A 71 8.47 10.63 8.29
CA TRP A 71 7.94 11.75 7.51
C TRP A 71 8.51 11.72 6.08
N ASN A 72 7.97 12.56 5.18
CA ASN A 72 8.31 12.54 3.76
C ASN A 72 8.15 11.16 3.10
N PHE A 73 7.10 10.42 3.47
CA PHE A 73 6.82 9.14 2.84
C PHE A 73 6.52 9.35 1.35
N ARG A 74 7.24 8.63 0.49
CA ARG A 74 7.08 8.68 -0.98
C ARG A 74 7.04 7.28 -1.53
N ILE A 75 6.18 7.08 -2.52
CA ILE A 75 6.01 5.82 -3.24
C ILE A 75 6.51 6.02 -4.67
N LYS A 76 7.39 5.14 -5.10
CA LYS A 76 7.79 5.01 -6.50
C LYS A 76 7.10 3.78 -7.07
N ILE A 77 6.16 4.01 -7.98
CA ILE A 77 5.46 2.96 -8.72
C ILE A 77 6.35 2.50 -9.88
N SER A 78 6.63 1.21 -9.93
CA SER A 78 7.34 0.58 -11.06
C SER A 78 6.35 0.06 -12.11
N GLU A 79 5.28 -0.59 -11.66
CA GLU A 79 4.26 -1.15 -12.54
C GLU A 79 2.90 -1.26 -11.84
N ILE A 80 1.83 -1.11 -12.62
CA ILE A 80 0.45 -1.39 -12.21
C ILE A 80 -0.12 -2.42 -13.20
N ILE A 81 -0.56 -3.56 -12.69
CA ILE A 81 -1.12 -4.66 -13.45
C ILE A 81 -2.57 -4.86 -13.02
N GLU A 82 -3.51 -4.68 -13.94
CA GLU A 82 -4.93 -4.86 -13.69
C GLU A 82 -5.38 -6.25 -14.13
N SER A 83 -6.18 -6.92 -13.28
CA SER A 83 -6.90 -8.15 -13.61
C SER A 83 -8.40 -7.92 -13.46
N PRO A 84 -9.07 -7.42 -14.53
CA PRO A 84 -10.50 -7.12 -14.49
C PRO A 84 -11.39 -8.32 -14.18
N ARG A 85 -10.99 -9.53 -14.60
CA ARG A 85 -11.80 -10.74 -14.35
C ARG A 85 -11.87 -11.11 -12.87
N SER A 86 -10.91 -10.67 -12.08
CA SER A 86 -10.82 -10.99 -10.65
C SER A 86 -11.01 -9.77 -9.76
N ASN A 87 -11.30 -8.59 -10.34
CA ASN A 87 -11.32 -7.30 -9.64
C ASN A 87 -10.07 -7.07 -8.79
N LYS A 88 -8.87 -7.31 -9.38
CA LYS A 88 -7.60 -7.11 -8.68
C LYS A 88 -6.70 -6.13 -9.40
N VAL A 89 -5.91 -5.39 -8.62
CA VAL A 89 -4.77 -4.63 -9.10
C VAL A 89 -3.54 -5.06 -8.33
N VAL A 90 -2.46 -5.33 -9.06
CA VAL A 90 -1.14 -5.59 -8.51
C VAL A 90 -0.26 -4.39 -8.78
N VAL A 91 0.44 -3.90 -7.75
CA VAL A 91 1.38 -2.78 -7.87
C VAL A 91 2.75 -3.24 -7.42
N LEU A 92 3.74 -3.09 -8.31
CA LEU A 92 5.14 -3.21 -7.96
C LEU A 92 5.63 -1.82 -7.59
N ALA A 93 6.08 -1.63 -6.36
CA ALA A 93 6.48 -0.32 -5.87
C ALA A 93 7.62 -0.40 -4.85
N SER A 94 8.28 0.72 -4.65
CA SER A 94 9.18 0.94 -3.51
C SER A 94 8.76 2.19 -2.76
N SER A 95 9.05 2.28 -1.47
CA SER A 95 8.86 3.50 -0.70
C SER A 95 10.12 3.95 0.01
N THR A 96 10.18 5.25 0.29
CA THR A 96 11.20 5.88 1.12
C THR A 96 10.55 6.84 2.10
N ALA A 97 11.14 6.99 3.27
CA ALA A 97 10.76 8.01 4.24
C ALA A 97 11.95 8.38 5.13
N ASP A 98 11.88 9.56 5.73
CA ASP A 98 12.85 10.00 6.74
C ASP A 98 12.43 9.52 8.13
N SER A 99 13.39 9.05 8.92
CA SER A 99 13.17 8.72 10.33
C SER A 99 13.10 9.99 11.18
N LYS A 100 12.07 10.13 12.00
CA LYS A 100 12.01 11.24 12.98
C LYS A 100 12.98 11.08 14.14
N ALA A 101 13.54 9.89 14.35
CA ALA A 101 14.61 9.68 15.33
C ALA A 101 15.96 10.29 14.90
N GLY A 102 16.05 10.86 13.69
CA GLY A 102 17.25 11.52 13.19
C GLY A 102 18.37 10.57 12.76
N THR A 103 18.13 9.26 12.81
CA THR A 103 19.08 8.22 12.39
C THR A 103 18.40 7.31 11.36
N GLY A 104 19.10 7.05 10.26
CA GLY A 104 18.65 6.16 9.19
C GLY A 104 17.49 6.68 8.32
N THR A 105 17.18 5.94 7.26
CA THR A 105 16.03 6.17 6.38
C THR A 105 15.13 4.95 6.42
N TYR A 106 13.82 5.18 6.37
CA TYR A 106 12.84 4.13 6.10
C TYR A 106 12.88 3.83 4.60
N GLY A 107 12.94 2.55 4.23
CA GLY A 107 12.83 2.14 2.84
C GLY A 107 12.30 0.72 2.73
N GLN A 108 11.43 0.48 1.75
CA GLN A 108 10.77 -0.81 1.54
C GLN A 108 10.46 -1.05 0.07
N GLU A 109 10.40 -2.33 -0.32
CA GLU A 109 9.90 -2.78 -1.61
C GLU A 109 8.64 -3.62 -1.42
N TYR A 110 7.69 -3.46 -2.33
CA TYR A 110 6.36 -4.06 -2.22
C TYR A 110 5.92 -4.69 -3.52
N VAL A 111 5.25 -5.83 -3.39
CA VAL A 111 4.14 -6.18 -4.28
C VAL A 111 2.86 -5.96 -3.49
N LEU A 112 2.10 -4.93 -3.87
CA LEU A 112 0.79 -4.65 -3.30
C LEU A 112 -0.26 -5.34 -4.16
N VAL A 113 -1.21 -6.04 -3.54
CA VAL A 113 -2.37 -6.59 -4.23
C VAL A 113 -3.62 -6.01 -3.58
N PHE A 114 -4.38 -5.29 -4.39
CA PHE A 114 -5.68 -4.76 -4.02
C PHE A 114 -6.76 -5.64 -4.66
N GLU A 115 -7.68 -6.15 -3.84
CA GLU A 115 -8.91 -6.77 -4.30
C GLU A 115 -10.05 -5.78 -4.11
N PHE A 116 -10.84 -5.56 -5.15
CA PHE A 116 -11.90 -4.57 -5.18
C PHE A 116 -13.28 -5.21 -5.06
N ASP A 117 -14.25 -4.40 -4.62
CA ASP A 117 -15.66 -4.69 -4.82
C ASP A 117 -16.04 -4.65 -6.32
N GLU A 118 -17.30 -4.93 -6.64
CA GLU A 118 -17.79 -4.95 -8.03
C GLU A 118 -17.71 -3.59 -8.73
N SER A 119 -17.71 -2.48 -7.98
CA SER A 119 -17.64 -1.12 -8.53
C SER A 119 -16.21 -0.71 -8.91
N GLY A 120 -15.21 -1.29 -8.24
CA GLY A 120 -13.81 -0.86 -8.35
C GLY A 120 -13.48 0.40 -7.56
N GLU A 121 -14.42 0.94 -6.78
CA GLU A 121 -14.24 2.16 -5.97
C GLU A 121 -13.69 1.86 -4.58
N ASN A 122 -13.91 0.66 -4.04
CA ASN A 122 -13.40 0.27 -2.72
C ASN A 122 -12.67 -1.08 -2.76
N ILE A 123 -11.69 -1.23 -1.88
CA ILE A 123 -10.98 -2.48 -1.66
C ILE A 123 -11.64 -3.32 -0.56
N THR A 124 -11.75 -4.62 -0.83
CA THR A 124 -12.16 -5.67 0.12
C THR A 124 -10.96 -6.35 0.76
N LYS A 125 -9.79 -6.28 0.14
CA LYS A 125 -8.55 -6.82 0.69
C LYS A 125 -7.34 -6.06 0.20
N MET A 126 -6.35 -5.92 1.09
CA MET A 126 -5.02 -5.45 0.76
C MET A 126 -4.00 -6.49 1.21
N VAL A 127 -3.18 -6.98 0.28
CA VAL A 127 -2.03 -7.81 0.59
C VAL A 127 -0.75 -7.04 0.30
N GLU A 128 0.15 -6.99 1.26
CA GLU A 128 1.47 -6.40 1.11
C GLU A 128 2.52 -7.50 1.15
N TRP A 129 3.14 -7.81 0.02
CA TRP A 129 4.35 -8.61 0.03
C TRP A 129 5.56 -7.69 0.13
N VAL A 130 6.26 -7.72 1.27
CA VAL A 130 7.36 -6.79 1.55
C VAL A 130 8.72 -7.50 1.53
N ASP A 131 9.80 -6.72 1.35
CA ASP A 131 11.14 -7.20 1.70
C ASP A 131 11.21 -7.43 3.22
N SER A 132 11.30 -8.70 3.59
CA SER A 132 11.32 -9.17 4.97
C SER A 132 12.56 -8.73 5.75
N VAL A 133 13.70 -8.53 5.08
CA VAL A 133 14.92 -8.02 5.72
C VAL A 133 14.69 -6.57 6.10
N LYS A 134 14.22 -5.75 5.15
CA LYS A 134 13.88 -4.35 5.39
C LYS A 134 12.78 -4.19 6.44
N ALA A 135 11.75 -5.04 6.44
CA ALA A 135 10.70 -4.99 7.45
C ALA A 135 11.22 -5.22 8.88
N LYS A 136 12.25 -6.05 9.06
CA LYS A 136 12.90 -6.28 10.36
C LYS A 136 13.78 -5.11 10.78
N GLU A 137 14.56 -4.56 9.85
CA GLU A 137 15.38 -3.35 10.08
C GLU A 137 14.50 -2.17 10.51
N GLN A 138 13.36 -1.97 9.83
CA GLN A 138 12.38 -0.94 10.18
C GLN A 138 11.77 -1.13 11.56
N ALA A 139 11.44 -2.38 11.92
CA ALA A 139 10.90 -2.64 13.25
C ALA A 139 11.89 -2.25 14.35
N ALA A 140 13.18 -2.54 14.14
CA ALA A 140 14.25 -2.10 15.05
C ALA A 140 14.37 -0.57 15.07
N LEU A 141 14.32 0.09 13.91
CA LEU A 141 14.38 1.56 13.83
C LEU A 141 13.21 2.26 14.53
N LEU A 142 12.01 1.68 14.45
CA LEU A 142 10.77 2.32 14.91
C LEU A 142 10.42 1.97 16.35
N PHE A 143 10.91 0.85 16.89
CA PHE A 143 10.49 0.34 18.20
C PHE A 143 11.65 -0.14 19.09
N GLY A 144 12.89 -0.15 18.59
CA GLY A 144 14.09 -0.33 19.40
C GLY A 144 14.55 0.98 20.00
#